data_AF-A0A1I3CYQ7-F1
#
_entry.id   AF-A0A1I3CYQ7-F1
#
_cell.length_a   1.000
_cell.length_b   1.000
_cell.length_c   1.000
_cell.angle_alpha   90.00
_cell.angle_beta   90.00
_cell.angle_gamma   90.00
#
_symmetry.space_group_name_H-M   'P 1'
#
loop_
_entity.id
_entity.type
_entity.pdbx_description
1 polymer ?
#
loop_
_entity_poly.entity_id
_entity_poly.type
_entity_poly.pdbx_seq_one_letter_code
_entity_poly.pdbx_strand_id
1 'polypeptide(L)'
;MDPLQFLVPFGWLSAVGPALPYAILVMAVANLATRHLGHRRHVEQAKEGDAVEQYGPHVFTNFGLALLSFLFAVHAPTGGTILSFLVVTMMIADVFEFEARNVEARNDMTVEAPKSAIVTSGLVLLYASYYSLFFLVEGFWNQAIVA
;
A
#
# COMPACT_ATOMS: atom_id res chain seq x y z
N MET A 1 34.78 -17.65 5.90
CA MET A 1 33.77 -16.91 6.65
C MET A 1 33.97 -15.45 6.30
N ASP A 2 33.07 -14.87 5.53
CA ASP A 2 33.13 -13.45 5.18
C ASP A 2 32.72 -12.63 6.43
N PRO A 3 33.62 -11.84 7.04
CA PRO A 3 33.35 -11.17 8.31
C PRO A 3 32.20 -10.14 8.26
N LEU A 4 31.70 -9.83 7.07
CA LEU A 4 30.53 -8.97 6.86
C LEU A 4 29.18 -9.73 6.87
N GLN A 5 29.17 -11.07 6.95
CA GLN A 5 27.92 -11.85 7.08
C GLN A 5 27.23 -11.73 8.45
N PHE A 6 27.81 -11.00 9.40
CA PHE A 6 27.36 -11.00 10.79
C PHE A 6 26.30 -9.93 11.16
N LEU A 7 25.84 -9.05 10.25
CA LEU A 7 25.01 -7.92 10.71
C LEU A 7 23.50 -7.95 10.41
N VAL A 8 22.96 -8.90 9.64
CA VAL A 8 21.49 -8.99 9.52
C VAL A 8 20.97 -10.42 9.28
N PRO A 9 20.04 -10.96 10.10
CA PRO A 9 19.49 -12.32 9.94
C PRO A 9 18.46 -12.41 8.80
N PHE A 10 18.82 -11.92 7.61
CA PHE A 10 17.96 -11.90 6.42
C PHE A 10 18.53 -12.71 5.25
N GLY A 11 19.31 -13.77 5.52
CA GLY A 11 19.78 -14.67 4.46
C GLY A 11 18.66 -15.20 3.57
N TRP A 12 17.48 -15.46 4.16
CA TRP A 12 16.26 -15.85 3.45
C TRP A 12 15.73 -14.80 2.48
N LEU A 13 16.02 -13.50 2.71
CA LEU A 13 15.58 -12.40 1.86
C LEU A 13 16.23 -12.44 0.48
N SER A 14 17.42 -13.01 0.36
CA SER A 14 18.03 -13.25 -0.95
C SER A 14 17.22 -14.22 -1.82
N ALA A 15 16.54 -15.19 -1.19
CA ALA A 15 15.73 -16.18 -1.89
C ALA A 15 14.33 -15.63 -2.27
N VAL A 16 13.71 -14.83 -1.40
CA VAL A 16 12.35 -14.31 -1.65
C VAL A 16 12.32 -12.88 -2.21
N GLY A 17 13.43 -12.16 -2.14
CA GLY A 17 13.58 -10.77 -2.59
C GLY A 17 13.04 -10.53 -4.01
N PRO A 18 13.39 -11.37 -4.99
CA PRO A 18 12.87 -11.25 -6.36
C PRO A 18 11.34 -11.39 -6.47
N ALA A 19 10.69 -12.06 -5.51
CA ALA A 19 9.24 -12.23 -5.49
C ALA A 19 8.49 -11.06 -4.80
N LEU A 20 9.19 -10.22 -4.04
CA LEU A 20 8.59 -9.13 -3.27
C LEU A 20 7.78 -8.14 -4.13
N PRO A 21 8.24 -7.68 -5.31
CA PRO A 21 7.45 -6.78 -6.15
C PRO A 21 6.06 -7.33 -6.49
N TYR A 22 5.96 -8.63 -6.79
CA TYR A 22 4.68 -9.29 -7.10
C TYR A 22 3.79 -9.41 -5.86
N ALA A 23 4.37 -9.78 -4.71
CA ALA A 23 3.64 -9.84 -3.45
C ALA A 23 3.07 -8.47 -3.04
N ILE A 24 3.87 -7.42 -3.22
CA ILE A 24 3.47 -6.02 -2.99
C ILE A 24 2.34 -5.63 -3.95
N LEU A 25 2.46 -5.95 -5.24
CA LEU A 25 1.40 -5.65 -6.22
C LEU A 25 0.08 -6.30 -5.83
N VAL A 26 0.10 -7.61 -5.50
CA VAL A 26 -1.09 -8.34 -5.05
C VAL A 26 -1.68 -7.71 -3.79
N MET A 27 -0.83 -7.36 -2.82
CA MET A 27 -1.28 -6.71 -1.59
C MET A 27 -1.83 -5.30 -1.84
N ALA A 28 -1.28 -4.55 -2.79
CA ALA A 28 -1.77 -3.22 -3.17
C ALA A 28 -3.15 -3.29 -3.83
N VAL A 29 -3.39 -4.28 -4.70
CA VAL A 29 -4.72 -4.55 -5.26
C VAL A 29 -5.70 -4.98 -4.16
N ALA A 30 -5.28 -5.88 -3.27
CA ALA A 30 -6.09 -6.29 -2.14
C ALA A 30 -6.44 -5.10 -1.22
N ASN A 31 -5.50 -4.18 -0.99
CA ASN A 31 -5.69 -2.98 -0.19
C ASN A 31 -6.75 -2.04 -0.80
N LEU A 32 -6.72 -1.83 -2.13
CA LEU A 32 -7.76 -1.06 -2.82
C LEU A 32 -9.14 -1.73 -2.70
N ALA A 33 -9.19 -3.05 -2.85
CA ALA A 33 -10.43 -3.82 -2.72
C ALA A 33 -10.99 -3.73 -1.29
N THR A 34 -10.15 -3.93 -0.27
CA THR A 34 -10.57 -3.82 1.14
C THR A 34 -10.95 -2.39 1.50
N ARG A 35 -10.32 -1.36 0.92
CA ARG A 35 -10.75 0.03 1.10
C ARG A 35 -12.15 0.27 0.55
N HIS A 36 -12.42 -0.20 -0.67
CA HIS A 36 -13.74 -0.04 -1.28
C HIS A 36 -14.83 -0.71 -0.44
N LEU A 37 -14.57 -1.92 0.05
CA LEU A 37 -15.48 -2.64 0.94
C LEU A 37 -15.63 -1.93 2.30
N GLY A 38 -14.53 -1.42 2.87
CA GLY A 38 -14.54 -0.65 4.11
C GLY A 38 -15.37 0.63 4.00
N HIS A 39 -15.22 1.38 2.90
CA HIS A 39 -16.02 2.58 2.65
C HIS A 39 -17.52 2.26 2.57
N ARG A 40 -17.90 1.19 1.86
CA ARG A 40 -19.32 0.75 1.83
C ARG A 40 -19.86 0.45 3.22
N ARG A 41 -19.09 -0.24 4.06
CA ARG A 41 -19.46 -0.51 5.45
C ARG A 41 -19.60 0.76 6.27
N HIS A 42 -18.68 1.72 6.14
CA HIS A 42 -18.77 3.01 6.84
C HIS A 42 -20.03 3.79 6.44
N VAL A 43 -20.38 3.81 5.14
CA VAL A 43 -21.61 4.43 4.63
C VAL A 43 -22.86 3.78 5.22
N GLU A 44 -22.85 2.45 5.41
CA GLU A 44 -23.96 1.74 6.06
C GLU A 44 -24.04 2.06 7.55
N GLN A 45 -22.91 2.03 8.27
CA GLN A 45 -22.83 2.33 9.71
C GLN A 45 -23.27 3.76 10.04
N ALA A 46 -22.88 4.74 9.22
CA ALA A 46 -23.23 6.15 9.44
C ALA A 46 -24.72 6.45 9.23
N LYS A 47 -25.54 5.53 8.71
CA LYS A 47 -27.00 5.71 8.62
C LYS A 47 -27.71 5.49 9.95
N GLU A 48 -27.12 4.66 10.80
CA GLU A 48 -27.75 4.17 12.03
C GLU A 48 -26.98 4.60 13.29
N GLY A 49 -25.70 4.94 13.16
CA GLY A 49 -24.80 5.26 14.26
C GLY A 49 -24.05 6.58 14.08
N ASP A 50 -23.52 7.07 15.19
CA ASP A 50 -22.72 8.30 15.31
C ASP A 50 -21.21 8.06 15.16
N ALA A 51 -20.79 6.84 14.82
CA ALA A 51 -19.40 6.49 14.64
C ALA A 51 -19.27 5.31 13.68
N VAL A 52 -18.09 5.20 13.06
CA VAL A 52 -17.74 4.09 12.17
C VAL A 52 -16.65 3.22 12.80
N GLU A 53 -16.70 1.93 12.52
CA GLU A 53 -15.71 0.97 13.01
C GLU A 53 -14.62 0.73 11.98
N GLN A 54 -13.41 0.43 12.44
CA GLN A 54 -12.34 0.02 11.54
C GLN A 54 -12.68 -1.29 10.82
N TYR A 55 -12.42 -1.33 9.52
CA TYR A 55 -12.57 -2.55 8.73
C TYR A 55 -11.31 -3.42 8.82
N GLY A 56 -11.37 -4.48 9.64
CA GLY A 56 -10.24 -5.37 9.93
C GLY A 56 -9.44 -5.87 8.72
N PRO A 57 -10.07 -6.30 7.61
CA PRO A 57 -9.35 -6.69 6.39
C PRO A 57 -8.50 -5.55 5.80
N HIS A 58 -8.97 -4.30 5.86
CA HIS A 58 -8.20 -3.16 5.37
C HIS A 58 -6.97 -2.89 6.26
N VAL A 59 -7.15 -2.95 7.58
CA VAL A 59 -6.06 -2.85 8.56
C VAL A 59 -4.99 -3.93 8.29
N PHE A 60 -5.41 -5.18 8.06
CA PHE A 60 -4.50 -6.26 7.69
C PHE A 60 -3.70 -5.94 6.42
N THR A 61 -4.36 -5.45 5.36
CA THR A 61 -3.66 -5.09 4.12
C THR A 61 -2.71 -3.90 4.28
N ASN A 62 -3.01 -2.94 5.16
CA ASN A 62 -2.12 -1.82 5.48
C ASN A 62 -0.83 -2.31 6.15
N PHE A 63 -0.95 -3.16 7.19
CA PHE A 63 0.22 -3.77 7.83
C PHE A 63 1.00 -4.67 6.87
N GLY A 64 0.31 -5.45 6.04
CA GLY A 64 0.92 -6.29 5.02
C GLY A 64 1.74 -5.48 4.02
N LEU A 65 1.19 -4.37 3.51
CA LEU A 65 1.89 -3.46 2.60
C LEU A 65 3.13 -2.85 3.27
N ALA A 66 2.99 -2.34 4.50
CA ALA A 66 4.10 -1.73 5.22
C ALA A 66 5.25 -2.73 5.45
N LEU A 67 4.92 -3.94 5.89
CA LEU A 67 5.91 -5.00 6.10
C LEU A 67 6.63 -5.36 4.79
N LEU A 68 5.86 -5.60 3.72
CA LEU A 68 6.43 -5.96 2.42
C LEU A 68 7.27 -4.82 1.83
N SER A 69 6.85 -3.56 1.96
CA SER A 69 7.62 -2.41 1.48
C SER A 69 8.93 -2.25 2.23
N PHE A 70 8.94 -2.46 3.56
CA PHE A 70 10.18 -2.41 4.35
C PHE A 70 11.11 -3.57 4.03
N LEU A 71 10.61 -4.79 3.82
CA LEU A 71 11.42 -5.90 3.33
C LEU A 71 12.00 -5.60 1.96
N PHE A 72 11.22 -4.97 1.08
CA PHE A 72 11.70 -4.54 -0.22
C PHE A 72 12.72 -3.42 -0.13
N ALA A 73 12.64 -2.53 0.86
CA ALA A 73 13.67 -1.53 1.14
C ALA A 73 14.99 -2.17 1.60
N VAL A 74 14.96 -3.33 2.25
CA VAL A 74 16.20 -4.06 2.56
C VAL A 74 16.76 -4.74 1.31
N HIS A 75 15.90 -5.33 0.46
CA HIS A 75 16.32 -6.03 -0.75
C HIS A 75 16.80 -5.09 -1.87
N ALA A 76 16.08 -4.00 -2.10
CA ALA A 76 16.32 -2.99 -3.13
C ALA A 76 16.26 -1.59 -2.48
N PRO A 77 17.35 -1.11 -1.86
CA PRO A 77 17.38 0.07 -0.99
C PRO A 77 16.65 1.30 -1.52
N THR A 78 16.98 1.76 -2.72
CA THR A 78 16.39 2.98 -3.27
C THR A 78 14.91 2.80 -3.60
N GLY A 79 14.57 1.74 -4.35
CA GLY A 79 13.21 1.50 -4.80
C GLY A 79 12.26 1.19 -3.64
N GLY A 80 12.67 0.30 -2.75
CA GLY A 80 11.88 -0.06 -1.59
C GLY A 80 11.73 1.07 -0.57
N THR A 81 12.72 1.95 -0.43
CA THR A 81 12.57 3.16 0.41
C THR A 81 11.52 4.11 -0.15
N ILE A 82 11.55 4.37 -1.47
CA ILE A 82 10.54 5.22 -2.13
C ILE A 82 9.14 4.61 -1.96
N LEU A 83 9.00 3.31 -2.23
CA LEU A 83 7.72 2.62 -2.04
C LEU A 83 7.24 2.69 -0.59
N SER A 84 8.14 2.47 0.38
CA SER A 84 7.82 2.53 1.80
C SER A 84 7.31 3.92 2.20
N PHE A 85 7.91 4.98 1.67
CA PHE A 85 7.44 6.35 1.89
C PHE A 85 6.02 6.56 1.36
N LEU A 86 5.72 6.05 0.16
CA LEU A 86 4.37 6.11 -0.42
C LEU A 86 3.36 5.33 0.43
N VAL A 87 3.71 4.12 0.88
CA VAL A 87 2.84 3.28 1.73
C VAL A 87 2.58 3.95 3.08
N VAL A 88 3.59 4.52 3.72
CA VAL A 88 3.42 5.25 4.99
C VAL A 88 2.53 6.48 4.79
N THR A 89 2.74 7.23 3.70
CA THR A 89 1.90 8.40 3.37
C THR A 89 0.43 7.99 3.16
N MET A 90 0.20 6.88 2.45
CA MET A 90 -1.14 6.31 2.26
C MET A 90 -1.77 5.90 3.60
N MET A 91 -1.02 5.26 4.51
CA MET A 91 -1.53 4.90 5.84
C MET A 91 -1.86 6.12 6.69
N ILE A 92 -1.06 7.19 6.61
CA ILE A 92 -1.37 8.46 7.27
C ILE A 92 -2.66 9.05 6.71
N ALA A 93 -2.83 9.03 5.38
CA ALA A 93 -4.09 9.45 4.75
C ALA A 93 -5.27 8.62 5.27
N ASP A 94 -5.14 7.29 5.38
CA ASP A 94 -6.20 6.43 5.92
C ASP A 94 -6.61 6.82 7.36
N VAL A 95 -5.66 7.22 8.22
CA VAL A 95 -5.98 7.67 9.58
C VAL A 95 -6.82 8.94 9.56
N PHE A 96 -6.41 9.95 8.78
CA PHE A 96 -7.19 11.20 8.68
C PHE A 96 -8.56 10.98 8.02
N GLU A 97 -8.62 10.11 7.01
CA GLU A 97 -9.87 9.74 6.35
C GLU A 97 -10.81 9.02 7.32
N PHE A 98 -10.29 8.15 8.19
CA PHE A 98 -11.10 7.48 9.22
C PHE A 98 -11.68 8.48 10.24
N GLU A 99 -10.85 9.40 10.76
CA GLU A 99 -11.33 10.43 11.67
C GLU A 99 -12.37 11.35 11.01
N ALA A 100 -12.17 11.70 9.74
CA ALA A 100 -13.15 12.47 8.99
C ALA A 100 -14.49 11.73 8.85
N ARG A 101 -14.49 10.40 8.66
CA ARG A 101 -15.75 9.62 8.61
C ARG A 101 -16.47 9.59 9.97
N ASN A 102 -15.73 9.54 11.07
CA ASN A 102 -16.33 9.67 12.40
C ASN A 102 -16.96 11.05 12.60
N VAL A 103 -16.28 12.12 12.16
CA VAL A 103 -16.86 13.47 12.21
C VAL A 103 -18.11 13.56 11.35
N GLU A 104 -18.10 13.01 10.14
CA GLU A 104 -19.28 13.02 9.25
C GLU A 104 -20.46 12.26 9.86
N ALA A 105 -20.23 11.07 10.41
CA ALA A 105 -21.26 10.28 11.08
C ALA A 105 -21.87 11.00 12.30
N ARG A 106 -21.06 11.68 13.11
CA ARG A 106 -21.53 12.44 14.29
C ARG A 106 -22.38 13.66 13.96
N ASN A 107 -22.23 14.20 12.76
CA ASN A 107 -22.87 15.45 12.34
C ASN A 107 -23.97 15.22 11.29
N ASP A 108 -24.44 13.97 11.13
CA ASP A 108 -25.45 13.58 10.12
C ASP A 108 -25.09 14.04 8.69
N MET A 109 -23.79 14.07 8.38
CA MET A 109 -23.27 14.45 7.07
C MET A 109 -23.19 13.23 6.16
N THR A 110 -23.30 13.45 4.85
CA THR A 110 -23.06 12.39 3.88
C THR A 110 -21.61 11.93 3.94
N VAL A 111 -21.39 10.63 4.17
CA VAL A 111 -20.03 10.05 4.18
C VAL A 111 -19.39 10.20 2.80
N GLU A 112 -18.33 11.01 2.71
CA GLU A 112 -17.61 11.21 1.45
C GLU A 112 -16.66 10.06 1.13
N ALA A 113 -16.30 9.94 -0.16
CA ALA A 113 -15.26 9.02 -0.60
C ALA A 113 -13.89 9.44 -0.06
N PRO A 114 -13.00 8.49 0.28
CA PRO A 114 -11.70 8.79 0.88
C PRO A 114 -10.68 9.23 -0.17
N LYS A 115 -10.81 10.46 -0.67
CA LYS A 115 -10.09 10.99 -1.85
C LYS A 115 -8.58 10.95 -1.66
N SER A 116 -8.07 11.38 -0.52
CA SER A 116 -6.62 11.46 -0.27
C SER A 116 -5.98 10.08 -0.23
N ALA A 117 -6.66 9.13 0.42
CA ALA A 117 -6.25 7.75 0.46
C ALA A 117 -6.30 7.10 -0.94
N ILE A 118 -7.35 7.35 -1.73
CA ILE A 118 -7.47 6.82 -3.10
C ILE A 118 -6.28 7.27 -3.97
N VAL A 119 -5.94 8.57 -3.93
CA VAL A 119 -4.82 9.10 -4.71
C VAL A 119 -3.49 8.45 -4.28
N THR A 120 -3.24 8.38 -2.98
CA THR A 120 -1.99 7.81 -2.46
C THR A 120 -1.89 6.30 -2.73
N SER A 121 -2.98 5.54 -2.66
CA SER A 121 -2.99 4.14 -3.11
C SER A 121 -2.79 3.98 -4.60
N GLY A 122 -3.25 4.92 -5.42
CA GLY A 122 -2.93 4.96 -6.83
C GLY A 122 -1.42 5.06 -7.08
N LEU A 123 -0.72 5.91 -6.32
CA LEU A 123 0.74 6.01 -6.39
C LEU A 123 1.44 4.73 -5.93
N VAL A 124 0.98 4.12 -4.84
CA VAL A 124 1.50 2.82 -4.36
C VAL A 124 1.31 1.75 -5.44
N LEU A 125 0.11 1.65 -6.03
CA LEU A 125 -0.19 0.67 -7.06
C LEU A 125 0.66 0.89 -8.32
N LEU A 126 0.79 2.14 -8.76
CA LEU A 126 1.61 2.50 -9.91
C LEU A 126 3.07 2.10 -9.70
N TYR A 127 3.64 2.43 -8.55
CA TYR A 127 5.02 2.14 -8.23
C TYR A 127 5.28 0.64 -8.06
N ALA A 128 4.35 -0.08 -7.41
CA ALA A 128 4.39 -1.53 -7.31
C ALA A 128 4.29 -2.19 -8.70
N SER A 129 3.41 -1.67 -9.58
CA SER A 129 3.25 -2.15 -10.95
C SER A 129 4.51 -1.94 -11.78
N TYR A 130 5.17 -0.79 -11.64
CA TYR A 130 6.46 -0.54 -12.28
C TYR A 130 7.48 -1.64 -11.92
N TYR A 131 7.69 -1.92 -10.64
CA TYR A 131 8.67 -2.93 -10.23
C TYR A 131 8.28 -4.37 -10.59
N SER A 132 6.99 -4.68 -10.71
CA SER A 132 6.52 -6.05 -10.95
C SER A 132 6.22 -6.35 -12.41
N LEU A 133 5.89 -5.34 -13.23
CA LEU A 133 5.36 -5.54 -14.58
C LEU A 133 6.16 -4.82 -15.67
N PHE A 134 7.21 -4.04 -15.35
CA PHE A 134 7.96 -3.29 -16.36
C PHE A 134 8.57 -4.18 -17.45
N PHE A 135 8.92 -5.43 -17.12
CA PHE A 135 9.41 -6.41 -18.10
C PHE A 135 8.46 -6.63 -19.29
N LEU A 136 7.16 -6.37 -19.13
CA LEU A 136 6.17 -6.46 -20.21
C LEU A 136 6.35 -5.38 -21.28
N VAL A 137 6.94 -4.23 -20.92
CA VAL A 137 7.10 -3.06 -21.79
C VAL A 137 8.56 -2.68 -22.04
N GLU A 138 9.49 -3.31 -21.33
CA GLU A 138 10.93 -3.04 -21.36
C GLU A 138 11.50 -2.98 -22.79
N GLY A 139 11.13 -3.96 -23.63
CA GLY A 139 11.62 -4.03 -25.02
C GLY A 139 11.24 -2.82 -25.87
N PHE A 140 10.01 -2.32 -25.72
CA PHE A 140 9.56 -1.11 -26.41
C PHE A 140 10.22 0.14 -25.83
N TRP A 141 10.29 0.23 -24.50
CA TRP A 141 10.87 1.39 -23.80
C TRP A 141 12.34 1.63 -24.18
N ASN A 142 13.14 0.56 -24.19
CA ASN A 142 14.56 0.64 -24.52
C ASN A 142 14.82 1.09 -25.96
N GLN A 143 13.91 0.78 -26.90
CA GLN A 143 14.02 1.23 -28.30
C GLN A 143 13.59 2.69 -28.48
N ALA A 144 12.59 3.15 -27.73
CA ALA A 144 11.96 4.45 -27.95
C ALA A 144 12.63 5.61 -27.20
N ILE A 145 13.18 5.37 -26.00
CA ILE A 145 13.59 6.44 -25.07
C ILE A 145 15.09 6.40 -24.74
N VAL A 146 15.71 5.21 -24.72
CA VAL A 146 17.12 5.03 -24.29
C VAL A 146 18.09 4.90 -25.49
N ALA A 147 17.60 5.08 -26.72
CA ALA A 147 18.40 5.01 -27.95
C ALA A 147 19.47 6.11 -28.05
#